data_AF-A0AB40BWS4-F1
#
_entry.id   AF-A0AB40BWS4-F1
#
_cell.length_a   1.000
_cell.length_b   1.000
_cell.length_c   1.000
_cell.angle_alpha   90.00
_cell.angle_beta   90.00
_cell.angle_gamma   90.00
#
_symmetry.space_group_name_H-M   'P 1'
#
loop_
_entity.id
_entity.type
_entity.pdbx_description
1 polymer ?
#
loop_
_entity_poly.entity_id
_entity_poly.type
_entity_poly.pdbx_seq_one_letter_code
_entity_poly.pdbx_strand_id
1 'polypeptide(L)'
;MRGKEVDNLVWYIQYQSKVGEEINLRKTLRYYTGTIIRRMMFGCRHFGKGAKDGVPGPGEEELEHVEAAFTLLSLIYSFCASDFIPSLRIFDIDGHEKIMKKAINVINKYHDPIIEKRVQQWRSNGGVNGEPEDILDVFISLKDDEGNPLLRIEKN
;
A
#
# COMPACT_ATOMS: atom_id res chain seq x y z
N MET A 1 0.05 -18.17 3.40
CA MET A 1 0.08 -16.78 2.87
C MET A 1 1.18 -16.59 1.82
N ARG A 2 2.47 -16.71 2.19
CA ARG A 2 3.61 -16.52 1.26
C ARG A 2 3.66 -17.51 0.09
N GLY A 3 3.46 -18.81 0.34
CA GLY A 3 3.49 -19.84 -0.73
C GLY A 3 2.49 -19.55 -1.85
N LYS A 4 1.23 -19.28 -1.51
CA LYS A 4 0.19 -18.91 -2.49
C LYS A 4 0.59 -17.70 -3.35
N GLU A 5 1.21 -16.67 -2.78
CA GLU A 5 1.66 -15.53 -3.59
C GLU A 5 2.85 -15.86 -4.50
N VAL A 6 3.74 -16.77 -4.08
CA VAL A 6 4.81 -17.28 -4.94
C VAL A 6 4.21 -18.05 -6.12
N ASP A 7 3.23 -18.91 -5.86
CA ASP A 7 2.54 -19.65 -6.92
C ASP A 7 1.86 -18.70 -7.91
N ASN A 8 1.21 -17.63 -7.42
CA ASN A 8 0.61 -16.59 -8.26
C ASN A 8 1.65 -15.85 -9.10
N LEU A 9 2.81 -15.54 -8.53
CA LEU A 9 3.93 -14.91 -9.24
C LEU A 9 4.46 -15.81 -10.36
N VAL A 10 4.71 -17.08 -10.06
CA VAL A 10 5.16 -18.08 -11.05
C VAL A 10 4.13 -18.24 -12.16
N TRP A 11 2.85 -18.33 -11.81
CA TRP A 11 1.77 -18.44 -12.79
C TRP A 11 1.69 -17.21 -13.70
N TYR A 12 1.84 -16.01 -13.14
CA TYR A 12 1.85 -14.76 -13.91
C TYR A 12 3.04 -14.67 -14.88
N ILE A 13 4.24 -15.08 -14.44
CA ILE A 13 5.43 -15.12 -15.30
C ILE A 13 5.26 -16.14 -16.43
N GLN A 14 4.78 -17.34 -16.11
CA GLN A 14 4.50 -18.38 -17.10
C GLN A 14 3.45 -17.94 -18.12
N TYR A 15 2.41 -17.23 -17.66
CA TYR A 15 1.37 -16.69 -18.54
C TYR A 15 1.95 -15.67 -19.53
N GLN A 16 2.69 -14.67 -19.06
CA GLN A 16 3.36 -13.68 -19.93
C GLN A 16 4.28 -14.35 -20.96
N SER A 17 5.07 -15.35 -20.52
CA SER A 17 5.92 -16.13 -21.43
C SER A 17 5.12 -16.87 -22.51
N LYS A 18 3.94 -17.41 -22.17
CA LYS A 18 3.08 -18.13 -23.14
C LYS A 18 2.42 -17.21 -24.16
N VAL A 19 2.04 -15.99 -23.76
CA VAL A 19 1.44 -15.01 -24.68
C VAL A 19 2.49 -14.24 -25.50
N GLY A 20 3.78 -14.53 -25.30
CA GLY A 20 4.88 -13.91 -26.04
C GLY A 20 5.17 -12.47 -25.62
N GLU A 21 4.72 -12.05 -24.44
CA GLU A 21 4.97 -10.71 -23.91
C GLU A 21 6.35 -10.62 -23.25
N GLU A 22 7.01 -9.47 -23.37
CA GLU A 22 8.24 -9.18 -22.65
C GLU A 22 7.98 -9.11 -21.14
N ILE A 23 8.73 -9.89 -20.37
CA ILE A 23 8.57 -9.95 -18.92
C ILE A 23 9.35 -8.79 -18.27
N ASN A 24 8.62 -7.77 -17.84
CA ASN A 24 9.20 -6.71 -17.00
C ASN A 24 9.36 -7.19 -15.55
N LEU A 25 10.52 -7.78 -15.24
CA LEU A 25 10.83 -8.31 -13.90
C LEU A 25 10.69 -7.26 -12.79
N ARG A 26 11.04 -6.00 -13.06
CA ARG A 26 10.88 -4.91 -12.08
C ARG A 26 9.41 -4.77 -11.71
N LYS A 27 8.51 -4.61 -12.69
CA LYS A 27 7.08 -4.45 -12.45
C LYS A 27 6.49 -5.68 -11.75
N THR A 28 6.86 -6.87 -12.21
CA THR A 28 6.40 -8.14 -11.64
C THR A 28 6.80 -8.33 -10.17
N LEU A 29 8.06 -8.06 -9.82
CA LEU A 29 8.54 -8.17 -8.44
C LEU A 29 7.95 -7.08 -7.53
N ARG A 30 7.83 -5.84 -8.03
CA ARG A 30 7.16 -4.75 -7.31
C ARG A 30 5.72 -5.12 -6.95
N TYR A 31 4.97 -5.68 -7.90
CA TYR A 31 3.61 -6.14 -7.64
C TYR A 31 3.54 -7.26 -6.59
N TYR A 32 4.40 -8.27 -6.72
CA TYR A 32 4.46 -9.38 -5.76
C TYR A 32 4.74 -8.89 -4.33
N THR A 33 5.78 -8.05 -4.17
CA THR A 33 6.14 -7.46 -2.87
C THR A 33 5.01 -6.60 -2.31
N GLY A 34 4.40 -5.74 -3.14
CA GLY A 34 3.24 -4.94 -2.75
C GLY A 34 2.05 -5.78 -2.29
N THR A 35 1.80 -6.92 -2.94
CA THR A 35 0.73 -7.84 -2.55
C THR A 35 0.99 -8.50 -1.20
N ILE A 36 2.23 -8.90 -0.92
CA ILE A 36 2.60 -9.45 0.39
C ILE A 36 2.40 -8.40 1.48
N ILE A 37 2.94 -7.19 1.28
CA ILE A 37 2.81 -6.10 2.25
C ILE A 37 1.33 -5.78 2.50
N ARG A 38 0.53 -5.62 1.44
CA ARG A 38 -0.90 -5.34 1.56
C ARG A 38 -1.64 -6.41 2.35
N ARG A 39 -1.38 -7.69 2.08
CA ARG A 39 -2.00 -8.79 2.82
C ARG A 39 -1.56 -8.81 4.29
N MET A 40 -0.32 -8.43 4.62
CA MET A 40 0.14 -8.33 6.01
C MET A 40 -0.48 -7.12 6.72
N MET A 41 -0.60 -5.99 6.02
CA MET A 41 -1.10 -4.74 6.60
C MET A 41 -2.61 -4.73 6.77
N PHE A 42 -3.36 -5.23 5.80
CA PHE A 42 -4.82 -5.06 5.72
C PHE A 42 -5.61 -6.36 5.60
N GLY A 43 -4.93 -7.51 5.62
CA GLY A 43 -5.55 -8.82 5.40
C GLY A 43 -6.08 -9.05 3.97
N CYS A 44 -6.07 -8.03 3.10
CA CYS A 44 -6.65 -8.06 1.77
C CYS A 44 -5.60 -8.26 0.66
N ARG A 45 -6.01 -8.91 -0.43
CA ARG A 45 -5.15 -9.14 -1.60
C ARG A 45 -5.28 -8.04 -2.64
N HIS A 46 -6.50 -7.54 -2.85
CA HIS A 46 -6.84 -6.56 -3.86
C HIS A 46 -7.52 -5.35 -3.21
N PHE A 47 -7.27 -4.16 -3.75
CA PHE A 47 -8.01 -2.96 -3.40
C PHE A 47 -9.32 -2.86 -4.20
N GLY A 48 -9.31 -3.36 -5.43
CA GLY A 48 -10.45 -3.35 -6.34
C GLY A 48 -10.86 -4.76 -6.78
N LYS A 49 -11.23 -4.87 -8.06
CA LYS A 49 -11.69 -6.14 -8.67
C LYS A 49 -10.57 -7.16 -8.88
N GLY A 50 -9.31 -6.73 -8.79
CA GLY A 50 -8.16 -7.54 -9.14
C GLY A 50 -7.99 -7.67 -10.66
N ALA A 51 -7.28 -8.71 -11.10
CA ALA A 51 -7.09 -8.96 -12.52
C ALA A 51 -8.40 -9.33 -13.24
N LYS A 52 -8.44 -9.10 -14.56
CA LYS A 52 -9.57 -9.53 -15.40
C LYS A 52 -9.77 -11.05 -15.28
N ASP A 53 -11.03 -11.48 -15.28
CA ASP A 53 -11.39 -12.90 -15.13
C ASP A 53 -10.60 -13.79 -16.08
N GLY A 54 -9.98 -14.83 -15.53
CA GLY A 54 -9.18 -15.79 -16.28
C GLY A 54 -7.76 -15.34 -16.66
N VAL A 55 -7.38 -14.09 -16.37
CA VAL A 55 -6.02 -13.57 -16.61
C VAL A 55 -5.28 -13.44 -15.27
N PRO A 56 -4.16 -14.13 -15.07
CA PRO A 56 -3.33 -13.91 -13.88
C PRO A 56 -2.66 -12.54 -13.95
N GLY A 57 -2.55 -11.87 -12.80
CA GLY A 57 -1.81 -10.62 -12.71
C GLY A 57 -2.34 -9.66 -11.65
N PRO A 58 -1.84 -8.41 -11.67
CA PRO A 58 -2.41 -7.31 -10.89
C PRO A 58 -3.65 -6.71 -11.55
N GLY A 59 -4.57 -6.18 -10.75
CA GLY A 59 -5.56 -5.20 -11.20
C GLY A 59 -4.93 -3.82 -11.39
N GLU A 60 -5.69 -2.91 -11.99
CA GLU A 60 -5.24 -1.53 -12.24
C GLU A 60 -4.96 -0.79 -10.92
N GLU A 61 -5.79 -1.00 -9.91
CA GLU A 61 -5.66 -0.38 -8.59
C GLU A 61 -4.40 -0.84 -7.86
N GLU A 62 -4.03 -2.12 -7.98
CA GLU A 62 -2.80 -2.62 -7.38
C GLU A 62 -1.55 -2.08 -8.08
N LEU A 63 -1.60 -1.89 -9.40
CA LEU A 63 -0.51 -1.26 -10.15
C LEU A 63 -0.36 0.22 -9.78
N GLU A 64 -1.47 0.97 -9.74
CA GLU A 64 -1.48 2.40 -9.38
C GLU A 64 -0.89 2.60 -7.98
N HIS A 65 -1.32 1.79 -7.00
CA HIS A 65 -0.81 1.84 -5.64
C HIS A 65 0.69 1.50 -5.54
N VAL A 66 1.12 0.42 -6.19
CA VAL A 66 2.53 -0.02 -6.14
C VAL A 66 3.46 0.98 -6.81
N GLU A 67 3.07 1.56 -7.96
CA GLU A 67 3.88 2.60 -8.59
C GLU A 67 3.97 3.87 -7.74
N ALA A 68 2.88 4.27 -7.06
CA ALA A 68 2.93 5.37 -6.10
C ALA A 68 3.86 5.06 -4.92
N ALA A 69 3.80 3.85 -4.35
CA ALA A 69 4.67 3.43 -3.25
C ALA A 69 6.16 3.46 -3.65
N PHE A 70 6.51 2.96 -4.84
CA PHE A 70 7.88 3.01 -5.33
C PHE A 70 8.33 4.42 -5.74
N THR A 71 7.39 5.30 -6.12
CA THR A 71 7.67 6.73 -6.31
C THR A 71 8.06 7.38 -4.98
N LEU A 72 7.29 7.16 -3.91
CA LEU A 72 7.66 7.63 -2.56
C LEU A 72 9.03 7.08 -2.14
N LEU A 73 9.27 5.79 -2.36
CA LEU A 73 10.56 5.17 -2.04
C LEU A 73 11.71 5.84 -2.79
N SER A 74 11.54 6.15 -4.08
CA SER A 74 12.58 6.85 -4.85
C SER A 74 12.84 8.27 -4.34
N LEU A 75 11.82 8.98 -3.86
CA LEU A 75 11.96 10.32 -3.30
C LEU A 75 12.69 10.31 -1.95
N ILE A 76 12.44 9.31 -1.10
CA ILE A 76 13.15 9.15 0.19
C ILE A 76 14.66 8.99 -0.01
N TYR A 77 15.07 8.34 -1.10
CA TYR A 77 16.49 8.15 -1.44
C TYR A 77 17.02 9.22 -2.42
N SER A 78 16.22 10.21 -2.79
CA SER A 78 16.63 11.27 -3.70
C SER A 78 17.38 12.38 -2.94
N PHE A 79 18.37 12.98 -3.59
CA PHE A 79 18.99 14.19 -3.06
C PHE A 79 18.04 15.38 -3.27
N CYS A 80 17.65 16.05 -2.20
CA CYS A 80 16.80 17.23 -2.27
C CYS A 80 17.53 18.43 -1.64
N ALA A 81 17.84 19.46 -2.42
CA ALA A 81 18.55 20.63 -1.91
C ALA A 81 17.76 21.35 -0.80
N SER A 82 16.43 21.27 -0.87
CA SER A 82 15.53 21.86 0.14
C SER A 82 15.57 21.17 1.50
N ASP A 83 16.07 19.92 1.58
CA ASP A 83 16.29 19.24 2.87
C ASP A 83 17.44 19.87 3.66
N PHE A 84 18.38 20.54 2.96
CA PHE A 84 19.54 21.22 3.56
C PHE A 84 19.36 22.73 3.66
N ILE A 85 18.61 23.33 2.73
CA ILE A 85 18.35 24.77 2.67
C ILE A 85 16.83 25.01 2.68
N PRO A 86 16.22 25.19 3.86
CA PRO A 86 14.76 25.26 4.00
C PRO A 86 14.07 26.35 3.18
N SER A 87 14.76 27.46 2.90
CA SER A 87 14.21 28.55 2.07
C SER A 87 13.96 28.14 0.62
N LEU A 88 14.66 27.11 0.12
CA LEU A 88 14.43 26.56 -1.23
C LEU A 88 13.16 25.71 -1.33
N ARG A 89 12.56 25.32 -0.20
CA ARG A 89 11.32 24.52 -0.16
C ARG A 89 10.16 25.23 -0.86
N ILE A 90 10.06 26.55 -0.71
CA ILE A 90 9.00 27.38 -1.31
C ILE A 90 8.99 27.26 -2.84
N PHE A 91 10.17 27.04 -3.44
CA PHE A 91 10.33 26.98 -4.88
C PHE A 91 10.11 25.59 -5.47
N ASP A 92 10.10 24.53 -4.66
CA ASP A 92 10.03 23.12 -5.11
C ASP A 92 10.93 22.87 -6.33
N ILE A 93 12.20 23.31 -6.25
CA ILE A 93 13.12 23.38 -7.40
C ILE A 93 13.27 22.03 -8.09
N ASP A 94 13.29 20.95 -7.30
CA ASP A 94 13.43 19.58 -7.77
C ASP A 94 12.07 18.91 -8.09
N GLY A 95 10.95 19.60 -7.85
CA GLY A 95 9.58 19.09 -8.02
C GLY A 95 9.20 17.96 -7.05
N HIS A 96 10.09 17.63 -6.11
CA HIS A 96 9.95 16.50 -5.20
C HIS A 96 8.73 16.64 -4.30
N GLU A 97 8.41 17.84 -3.80
CA GLU A 97 7.26 18.04 -2.92
C GLU A 97 5.95 17.77 -3.66
N LYS A 98 5.83 18.27 -4.90
CA LYS A 98 4.66 18.03 -5.74
C LYS A 98 4.47 16.56 -6.09
N ILE A 99 5.56 15.84 -6.42
CA ILE A 99 5.49 14.40 -6.72
C ILE A 99 5.14 13.61 -5.45
N MET A 100 5.74 13.96 -4.32
CA MET A 100 5.46 13.35 -3.00
C MET A 100 3.97 13.46 -2.66
N LYS A 101 3.40 14.67 -2.74
CA LYS A 101 1.98 14.91 -2.48
C LYS A 101 1.06 14.08 -3.39
N LYS A 102 1.37 14.00 -4.68
CA LYS A 102 0.60 13.17 -5.62
C LYS A 102 0.65 11.69 -5.25
N ALA A 103 1.82 11.17 -4.93
CA ALA A 103 1.98 9.78 -4.55
C ALA A 103 1.30 9.46 -3.21
N ILE A 104 1.39 10.34 -2.21
CA ILE A 104 0.66 10.22 -0.94
C ILE A 104 -0.85 10.19 -1.19
N ASN A 105 -1.37 11.08 -2.05
CA ASN A 105 -2.80 11.09 -2.38
C ASN A 105 -3.26 9.76 -2.98
N VAL A 106 -2.45 9.12 -3.84
CA VAL A 106 -2.76 7.79 -4.38
C VAL A 106 -2.73 6.73 -3.29
N ILE A 107 -1.75 6.76 -2.37
CA ILE A 107 -1.71 5.82 -1.25
C ILE A 107 -2.96 5.97 -0.35
N ASN A 108 -3.28 7.20 0.04
CA ASN A 108 -4.41 7.51 0.92
C ASN A 108 -5.76 7.14 0.28
N LYS A 109 -5.92 7.36 -1.03
CA LYS A 109 -7.08 6.89 -1.82
C LYS A 109 -7.42 5.41 -1.57
N TYR A 110 -6.42 4.56 -1.34
CA TYR A 110 -6.61 3.13 -1.08
C TYR A 110 -6.58 2.76 0.41
N HIS A 111 -5.80 3.45 1.23
CA HIS A 111 -5.63 3.12 2.64
C HIS A 111 -6.78 3.66 3.50
N ASP A 112 -7.19 4.92 3.32
CA ASP A 112 -8.12 5.60 4.22
C ASP A 112 -9.47 4.86 4.32
N PRO A 113 -10.11 4.43 3.21
CA PRO A 113 -11.39 3.72 3.30
C PRO A 113 -11.30 2.39 4.06
N ILE A 114 -10.15 1.71 4.01
CA ILE A 114 -9.92 0.45 4.73
C ILE A 114 -9.75 0.74 6.22
N ILE A 115 -8.92 1.73 6.56
CA ILE A 115 -8.65 2.13 7.95
C ILE A 115 -9.93 2.60 8.63
N GLU A 116 -10.67 3.52 7.99
CA GLU A 116 -11.91 4.06 8.53
C GLU A 116 -12.96 2.97 8.77
N LYS A 117 -13.17 2.10 7.76
CA LYS A 117 -14.11 0.98 7.87
C LYS A 117 -13.72 0.03 9.00
N ARG A 118 -12.45 -0.33 9.12
CA ARG A 118 -11.97 -1.27 10.14
C ARG A 118 -12.09 -0.66 11.54
N VAL A 119 -11.71 0.61 11.72
CA VAL A 119 -11.89 1.32 13.00
C VAL A 119 -13.36 1.42 13.38
N GLN A 120 -14.25 1.69 12.43
CA GLN A 120 -15.69 1.73 12.69
C GLN A 120 -16.23 0.36 13.12
N GLN A 121 -15.81 -0.73 12.45
CA GLN A 121 -16.18 -2.09 12.84
C GLN A 121 -15.74 -2.43 14.27
N TRP A 122 -14.50 -2.09 14.63
CA TRP A 122 -13.98 -2.26 15.98
C TRP A 122 -14.77 -1.48 17.03
N ARG A 123 -15.15 -0.22 16.74
CA ARG A 123 -15.97 0.60 17.66
C ARG A 123 -17.38 0.06 17.83
N SER A 124 -18.03 -0.36 16.73
CA SER A 124 -19.41 -0.85 16.75
C SER A 124 -19.54 -2.21 17.44
N ASN A 125 -18.52 -3.06 17.36
CA ASN A 125 -18.55 -4.41 17.91
C ASN A 125 -18.02 -4.52 19.35
N GLY A 126 -17.66 -3.39 19.99
CA GLY A 126 -17.09 -3.37 21.33
C GLY A 126 -15.63 -3.88 21.41
N GLY A 127 -14.92 -3.87 20.28
CA GLY A 127 -13.62 -4.53 20.07
C GLY A 127 -13.74 -5.70 19.10
N VAL A 128 -12.61 -6.28 18.67
CA VAL A 128 -12.63 -7.59 18.01
C VAL A 128 -12.91 -8.64 19.08
N ASN A 129 -13.97 -9.42 18.86
CA ASN A 129 -14.21 -10.65 19.59
C ASN A 129 -13.20 -11.71 19.10
N GLY A 130 -11.91 -11.57 19.46
CA GLY A 130 -10.84 -12.46 18.98
C GLY A 130 -9.43 -11.87 18.94
N GLU A 131 -8.49 -12.62 18.37
CA GLU A 131 -7.10 -12.19 18.14
C GLU A 131 -6.99 -11.29 16.89
N PRO A 132 -6.06 -10.30 16.85
CA PRO A 132 -5.81 -9.48 15.67
C PRO A 132 -5.47 -10.33 14.43
N GLU A 133 -6.14 -10.07 13.30
CA GLU A 133 -5.94 -10.85 12.07
C GLU A 133 -4.79 -10.31 11.19
N ASP A 134 -4.54 -9.00 11.27
CA ASP A 134 -3.54 -8.28 10.48
C ASP A 134 -2.88 -7.14 11.28
N ILE A 135 -1.87 -6.48 10.70
CA ILE A 135 -1.13 -5.40 11.40
C ILE A 135 -2.04 -4.20 11.69
N LEU A 136 -3.02 -3.90 10.83
CA LEU A 136 -3.97 -2.81 11.09
C LEU A 136 -4.81 -3.11 12.33
N ASP A 137 -5.30 -4.34 12.49
CA ASP A 137 -6.01 -4.76 13.71
C ASP A 137 -5.13 -4.61 14.96
N VAL A 138 -3.83 -4.94 14.86
CA VAL A 138 -2.88 -4.66 15.96
C VAL A 138 -2.85 -3.17 16.26
N PHE A 139 -2.65 -2.30 15.26
CA PHE A 139 -2.62 -0.85 15.45
C PHE A 139 -3.91 -0.28 16.06
N ILE A 140 -5.08 -0.82 15.68
CA ILE A 140 -6.37 -0.40 16.25
C ILE A 140 -6.48 -0.86 17.71
N SER A 141 -5.94 -2.02 18.06
CA SER A 141 -6.01 -2.59 19.42
C SER A 141 -5.10 -1.90 20.43
N LEU A 142 -4.01 -1.28 19.98
CA LEU A 142 -3.00 -0.69 20.85
C LEU A 142 -3.53 0.56 21.57
N LYS A 143 -3.20 0.64 22.86
CA LYS A 143 -3.55 1.75 23.75
C LYS A 143 -2.28 2.30 24.40
N ASP A 144 -2.32 3.58 24.77
CA ASP A 144 -1.30 4.19 25.63
C ASP A 144 -1.45 3.75 27.10
N ASP A 145 -0.52 4.21 27.95
CA ASP A 145 -0.51 3.92 29.38
C ASP A 145 -1.77 4.43 30.12
N GLU A 146 -2.46 5.41 29.53
CA GLU A 146 -3.71 5.98 30.05
C GLU A 146 -4.95 5.21 29.55
N GLY A 147 -4.77 4.22 28.67
CA GLY A 147 -5.84 3.41 28.09
C GLY A 147 -6.53 4.05 26.88
N ASN A 148 -6.02 5.16 26.35
CA ASN A 148 -6.54 5.78 25.14
C ASN A 148 -6.03 5.04 23.88
N PRO A 149 -6.83 4.97 22.79
CA PRO A 149 -6.36 4.39 21.53
C PRO A 149 -5.15 5.15 20.95
N LEU A 150 -4.11 4.42 20.54
CA LEU A 150 -2.95 5.02 19.87
C LEU A 150 -3.28 5.49 18.45
N LEU A 151 -4.09 4.71 17.72
CA LEU A 151 -4.52 5.10 16.38
C LEU A 151 -5.65 6.14 16.48
N ARG A 152 -5.36 7.35 15.99
CA ARG A 152 -6.33 8.45 15.89
C ARG A 152 -6.70 8.67 14.43
N ILE A 153 -7.99 8.69 14.12
CA ILE A 153 -8.48 9.10 12.80
C ILE A 153 -8.67 10.61 12.85
N GLU A 154 -7.89 11.34 12.04
CA GLU A 154 -8.14 12.75 11.79
C GLU A 154 -9.40 12.89 10.93
N LYS A 155 -10.31 13.76 11.34
CA LYS A 155 -11.45 14.13 10.49
C LYS A 155 -10.99 15.25 9.57
N ASN A 156 -10.91 14.96 8.27
CA ASN A 156 -10.77 15.98 7.23
C ASN A 156 -12.06 16.79 7.08
#